data_AF-A0A5N6MYL8-F1
#
_entry.id   AF-A0A5N6MYL8-F1
#
_cell.length_a   1.000
_cell.length_b   1.000
_cell.length_c   1.000
_cell.angle_alpha   90.00
_cell.angle_beta   90.00
_cell.angle_gamma   90.00
#
_symmetry.space_group_name_H-M   'P 1'
#
loop_
_entity.id
_entity.type
_entity.pdbx_description
1 polymer ?
#
loop_
_entity_poly.entity_id
_entity_poly.type
_entity_poly.pdbx_seq_one_letter_code
_entity_poly.pdbx_strand_id
1 'polypeptide(L)'
;MVKSPTTKDDAHALFHSLRSAYSATPTNLKIIDLYVVFAVFTALIQVGYMAIVGSFPFNSFLSGVLSCVGTAVLAVCLRIQVNKENKEFKDLPPERAFADFVLCNLVLHLVIMNFLGRFPYLAFSRATNAAAETFEDKKWSSSSTTRPVSGSEVGHSHAFIDALSEQDLLFGIQREVEAGTLPKHVAHSMEELYHNYKNAIFQSGNPHAEDIVLSNMRVAFDRMFLAVKEPFEFSPYHEAIQEPFNYYRFGQNYIHPLINFRESYVGNVSLFSEMEKQLKQGENVILISNHQSEADPAVIALLLEKTNPHISESIIYVAGDRVITDPLCKPFSMGRNLLCVYSKKHMNDVPELVDMKRRANTRSLKEMALLLRSGSKIIWIAPSGGRDRPDPVTNQWFPAPFDATSLDNMRRLVDHAGVVGHIYPLAILCHDIMPPPPQVEKEIGEKRLISFHGTGISVAPEISFQKATSSCGSPEEAKAVYSQALYDSVCEQYNVLQSAINGAKGLDASTLICMVMLAAFVVKDHQAV
;
A
#
# COMPACT_ATOMS: atom_id res chain seq x y z
N MET A 1 -35.41 -10.04 71.26
CA MET A 1 -35.36 -10.65 69.92
C MET A 1 -35.66 -9.55 68.91
N VAL A 2 -34.63 -8.79 68.50
CA VAL A 2 -34.76 -7.70 67.52
C VAL A 2 -34.33 -8.30 66.19
N LYS A 3 -35.27 -8.44 65.24
CA LYS A 3 -34.98 -8.84 63.86
C LYS A 3 -34.14 -7.75 63.20
N SER A 4 -32.96 -8.10 62.71
CA SER A 4 -32.21 -7.30 61.73
C SER A 4 -32.94 -7.35 60.37
N PRO A 5 -33.06 -6.24 59.63
CA PRO A 5 -33.76 -6.21 58.35
C PRO A 5 -32.92 -6.87 57.24
N THR A 6 -33.62 -7.40 56.24
CA THR A 6 -33.16 -8.29 55.17
C THR A 6 -32.73 -7.51 53.92
N THR A 7 -31.48 -7.72 53.48
CA THR A 7 -30.81 -7.01 52.36
C THR A 7 -31.50 -7.08 50.98
N LYS A 8 -32.40 -8.04 50.75
CA LYS A 8 -33.21 -8.11 49.52
C LYS A 8 -34.37 -7.11 49.53
N ASP A 9 -34.98 -6.88 50.69
CA ASP A 9 -36.08 -5.92 50.82
C ASP A 9 -35.57 -4.50 50.64
N ASP A 10 -34.33 -4.23 51.07
CA ASP A 10 -33.64 -2.95 50.88
C ASP A 10 -33.33 -2.65 49.40
N ALA A 11 -32.91 -3.66 48.62
CA ALA A 11 -32.65 -3.50 47.18
C ALA A 11 -33.93 -3.26 46.37
N HIS A 12 -35.01 -3.97 46.71
CA HIS A 12 -36.32 -3.75 46.10
C HIS A 12 -36.90 -2.38 46.48
N ALA A 13 -36.76 -1.95 47.74
CA ALA A 13 -37.15 -0.62 48.20
C ALA A 13 -36.36 0.49 47.48
N LEU A 14 -35.06 0.29 47.27
CA LEU A 14 -34.20 1.22 46.54
C LEU A 14 -34.61 1.32 45.06
N PHE A 15 -34.86 0.20 44.38
CA PHE A 15 -35.32 0.20 43.00
C PHE A 15 -36.70 0.87 42.84
N HIS A 16 -37.62 0.61 43.78
CA HIS A 16 -38.93 1.25 43.79
C HIS A 16 -38.81 2.76 44.04
N SER A 17 -37.93 3.19 44.96
CA SER A 17 -37.64 4.59 45.24
C SER A 17 -37.05 5.31 44.01
N LEU A 18 -36.05 4.72 43.36
CA LEU A 18 -35.46 5.26 42.13
C LEU A 18 -36.47 5.35 40.98
N ARG A 19 -37.30 4.31 40.80
CA ARG A 19 -38.36 4.30 39.79
C ARG A 19 -39.41 5.38 40.06
N SER A 20 -39.80 5.56 41.33
CA SER A 20 -40.73 6.60 41.75
C SER A 20 -40.14 7.99 41.52
N ALA A 21 -38.89 8.23 41.90
CA ALA A 21 -38.20 9.50 41.66
C ALA A 21 -38.07 9.82 40.16
N TYR A 22 -37.73 8.82 39.35
CA TYR A 22 -37.63 8.99 37.89
C TYR A 22 -38.99 9.23 37.22
N SER A 23 -40.08 8.71 37.79
CA SER A 23 -41.42 8.95 37.26
C SER A 23 -41.78 10.45 37.24
N ALA A 24 -41.27 11.21 38.21
CA ALA A 24 -41.45 12.66 38.31
C ALA A 24 -40.58 13.47 37.33
N THR A 25 -39.62 12.84 36.64
CA THR A 25 -38.76 13.53 35.67
C THR A 25 -39.57 14.04 34.45
N PRO A 26 -39.37 15.30 34.01
CA PRO A 26 -40.01 15.86 32.82
C PRO A 26 -39.77 15.04 31.54
N THR A 27 -40.76 15.02 30.65
CA THR A 27 -40.74 14.21 29.40
C THR A 27 -39.58 14.56 28.48
N ASN A 28 -39.22 15.83 28.36
CA ASN A 28 -38.08 16.27 27.55
C ASN A 28 -36.74 15.68 28.04
N LEU A 29 -36.54 15.58 29.36
CA LEU A 29 -35.34 14.93 29.92
C LEU A 29 -35.37 13.41 29.71
N LYS A 30 -36.54 12.78 29.86
CA LYS A 30 -36.71 11.34 29.57
C LYS A 30 -36.37 10.98 28.11
N ILE A 31 -36.67 11.86 27.16
CA ILE A 31 -36.30 11.68 25.75
C ILE A 31 -34.77 11.69 25.58
N ILE A 32 -34.08 12.62 26.26
CA ILE A 32 -32.61 12.68 26.21
C ILE A 32 -32.01 11.42 26.87
N ASP A 33 -32.55 10.99 28.01
CA ASP A 33 -32.10 9.77 28.69
C ASP A 33 -32.29 8.53 27.80
N LEU A 34 -33.43 8.42 27.09
CA LEU A 34 -33.68 7.34 26.15
C LEU A 34 -32.68 7.35 24.98
N TYR A 35 -32.33 8.53 24.49
CA TYR A 35 -31.32 8.69 23.44
C TYR A 35 -29.92 8.26 23.92
N VAL A 36 -29.54 8.60 25.15
CA VAL A 36 -28.29 8.13 25.78
C VAL A 36 -28.27 6.59 25.88
N VAL A 37 -29.36 5.98 26.35
CA VAL A 37 -29.48 4.53 26.44
C VAL A 37 -29.34 3.87 25.07
N PHE A 38 -30.00 4.42 24.04
CA PHE A 38 -29.87 3.93 22.67
C PHE A 38 -28.43 3.99 22.15
N ALA A 39 -27.73 5.11 22.38
CA ALA A 39 -26.33 5.27 21.96
C ALA A 39 -25.39 4.29 22.67
N VAL A 40 -25.52 4.14 24.00
CA VAL A 40 -24.72 3.17 24.78
C VAL A 40 -25.01 1.74 24.35
N PHE A 41 -26.27 1.38 24.14
CA PHE A 41 -26.66 0.06 23.69
C PHE A 41 -26.11 -0.27 22.29
N THR A 42 -26.12 0.72 21.40
CA THR A 42 -25.52 0.59 20.06
C THR A 42 -24.01 0.36 20.15
N ALA A 43 -23.30 1.08 21.02
CA ALA A 43 -21.87 0.84 21.27
C ALA A 43 -21.59 -0.58 21.78
N LEU A 44 -22.42 -1.10 22.69
CA LEU A 44 -22.29 -2.46 23.21
C LEU A 44 -22.53 -3.52 22.11
N ILE A 45 -23.51 -3.30 21.23
CA ILE A 45 -23.73 -4.18 20.07
C ILE A 45 -22.49 -4.20 19.17
N GLN A 46 -21.89 -3.04 18.89
CA GLN A 46 -20.69 -2.95 18.07
C GLN A 46 -19.49 -3.68 18.70
N VAL A 47 -19.29 -3.53 20.02
CA VAL A 47 -18.26 -4.26 20.77
C VAL A 47 -18.51 -5.77 20.73
N GLY A 48 -19.77 -6.19 20.92
CA GLY A 48 -20.17 -7.59 20.80
C GLY A 48 -19.93 -8.17 19.40
N TYR A 49 -20.26 -7.40 18.36
CA TYR A 49 -20.01 -7.76 16.96
C TYR A 49 -18.52 -7.97 16.71
N MET A 50 -17.66 -7.03 17.14
CA MET A 50 -16.21 -7.16 17.01
C MET A 50 -15.68 -8.39 17.76
N ALA A 51 -16.18 -8.67 18.97
CA ALA A 51 -15.75 -9.82 19.74
C ALA A 51 -16.10 -11.16 19.06
N ILE A 52 -17.17 -11.21 18.27
CA ILE A 52 -17.62 -12.42 17.56
C ILE A 52 -16.97 -12.56 16.19
N VAL A 53 -16.90 -11.47 15.41
CA VAL A 53 -16.54 -11.49 13.98
C VAL A 53 -15.06 -11.15 13.74
N GLY A 54 -14.41 -10.49 14.68
CA GLY A 54 -13.02 -10.05 14.57
C GLY A 54 -12.87 -8.53 14.45
N SER A 55 -11.63 -8.06 14.49
CA SER A 55 -11.27 -6.64 14.62
C SER A 55 -11.09 -5.89 13.30
N PHE A 56 -11.25 -6.55 12.15
CA PHE A 56 -11.05 -5.91 10.84
C PHE A 56 -12.38 -5.46 10.21
N PRO A 57 -12.49 -4.21 9.71
CA PRO A 57 -11.54 -3.09 9.79
C PRO A 57 -11.61 -2.33 11.14
N PHE A 58 -10.48 -2.21 11.83
CA PHE A 58 -10.43 -1.67 13.21
C PHE A 58 -10.81 -0.19 13.28
N ASN A 59 -10.42 0.61 12.29
CA ASN A 59 -10.74 2.03 12.25
C ASN A 59 -12.25 2.27 12.11
N SER A 60 -12.97 1.43 11.37
CA SER A 60 -14.43 1.54 11.24
C SER A 60 -15.14 1.15 12.52
N PHE A 61 -14.68 0.10 13.18
CA PHE A 61 -15.17 -0.29 14.51
C PHE A 61 -14.96 0.84 15.53
N LEU A 62 -13.72 1.33 15.64
CA LEU A 62 -13.36 2.38 16.60
C LEU A 62 -14.12 3.68 16.31
N SER A 63 -14.30 4.04 15.04
CA SER A 63 -15.15 5.16 14.62
C SER A 63 -16.59 5.02 15.07
N GLY A 64 -17.19 3.83 14.88
CA GLY A 64 -18.56 3.54 15.30
C GLY A 64 -18.73 3.68 16.81
N VAL A 65 -17.80 3.11 17.59
CA VAL A 65 -17.85 3.14 19.06
C VAL A 65 -17.64 4.56 19.57
N LEU A 66 -16.64 5.28 19.04
CA LEU A 66 -16.38 6.68 19.43
C LEU A 66 -17.54 7.60 19.06
N SER A 67 -18.25 7.34 17.95
CA SER A 67 -19.49 8.04 17.60
C SER A 67 -20.56 7.86 18.66
N CYS A 68 -20.86 6.61 19.01
CA CYS A 68 -21.89 6.29 19.97
C CYS A 68 -21.57 6.85 21.37
N VAL A 69 -20.32 6.66 21.82
CA VAL A 69 -19.87 7.16 23.14
C VAL A 69 -19.81 8.68 23.16
N GLY A 70 -19.25 9.32 22.13
CA GLY A 70 -19.14 10.78 22.05
C GLY A 70 -20.52 11.44 22.06
N THR A 71 -21.47 10.93 21.27
CA THR A 71 -22.85 11.45 21.25
C THR A 71 -23.58 11.20 22.57
N ALA A 72 -23.35 10.07 23.24
CA ALA A 72 -23.90 9.82 24.57
C ALA A 72 -23.38 10.84 25.60
N VAL A 73 -22.08 11.14 25.59
CA VAL A 73 -21.48 12.16 26.47
C VAL A 73 -22.08 13.54 26.19
N LEU A 74 -22.18 13.94 24.92
CA LEU A 74 -22.79 15.22 24.54
C LEU A 74 -24.26 15.29 24.97
N ALA A 75 -25.01 14.19 24.88
CA ALA A 75 -26.41 14.13 25.31
C ALA A 75 -26.54 14.22 26.84
N VAL A 76 -25.61 13.65 27.60
CA VAL A 76 -25.54 13.85 29.07
C VAL A 76 -25.23 15.31 29.40
N CYS A 77 -24.30 15.96 28.68
CA CYS A 77 -24.02 17.38 28.84
C CYS A 77 -25.27 18.24 28.57
N LEU A 78 -26.00 17.95 27.48
CA LEU A 78 -27.27 18.61 27.17
C LEU A 78 -28.28 18.41 28.32
N ARG A 79 -28.43 17.17 28.81
CA ARG A 79 -29.34 16.83 29.91
C ARG A 79 -29.03 17.63 31.18
N ILE A 80 -27.75 17.80 31.51
CA ILE A 80 -27.29 18.58 32.67
C ILE A 80 -27.63 20.06 32.51
N GLN A 81 -27.45 20.61 31.30
CA GLN A 81 -27.69 22.03 30.99
C GLN A 81 -29.18 22.38 30.91
N VAL A 82 -30.02 21.49 30.37
CA VAL A 82 -31.48 21.74 30.24
C VAL A 82 -32.29 21.37 31.48
N ASN A 83 -31.66 20.79 32.50
CA ASN A 83 -32.31 20.48 33.76
C ASN A 83 -32.48 21.73 34.62
N LYS A 84 -33.72 22.21 34.75
CA LYS A 84 -34.07 23.41 35.53
C LYS A 84 -33.74 23.32 37.02
N GLU A 85 -33.60 22.11 37.56
CA GLU A 85 -33.22 21.90 38.96
C GLU A 85 -31.72 22.13 39.19
N ASN A 86 -30.91 22.08 38.12
CA ASN A 86 -29.48 22.34 38.21
C ASN A 86 -29.22 23.84 38.37
N LYS A 87 -28.69 24.25 39.52
CA LYS A 87 -28.46 25.66 39.86
C LYS A 87 -27.34 26.31 39.06
N GLU A 88 -26.43 25.51 38.50
CA GLU A 88 -25.24 26.00 37.79
C GLU A 88 -25.54 26.55 36.39
N PHE A 89 -26.63 26.10 35.75
CA PHE A 89 -26.99 26.47 34.37
C PHE A 89 -28.33 27.20 34.24
N LYS A 90 -28.84 27.79 35.34
CA LYS A 90 -30.16 28.45 35.37
C LYS A 90 -30.30 29.63 34.42
N ASP A 91 -29.19 30.33 34.15
CA ASP A 91 -29.16 31.49 33.27
C ASP A 91 -28.87 31.11 31.81
N LEU A 92 -28.70 29.82 31.50
CA LEU A 92 -28.46 29.33 30.14
C LEU A 92 -29.80 29.04 29.44
N PRO A 93 -30.12 29.72 28.32
CA PRO A 93 -31.32 29.42 27.55
C PRO A 93 -31.28 27.99 26.99
N PRO A 94 -32.36 27.19 27.08
CA PRO A 94 -32.42 25.83 26.53
C PRO A 94 -32.10 25.77 25.03
N GLU A 95 -32.45 26.82 24.28
CA GLU A 95 -32.17 26.95 22.85
C GLU A 95 -30.67 27.02 22.58
N ARG A 96 -29.92 27.70 23.45
CA ARG A 96 -28.47 27.80 23.35
C ARG A 96 -27.80 26.47 23.70
N ALA A 97 -28.22 25.82 24.79
CA ALA A 97 -27.72 24.49 25.16
C ALA A 97 -27.94 23.46 24.04
N PHE A 98 -29.10 23.52 23.38
CA PHE A 98 -29.40 22.67 22.23
C PHE A 98 -28.55 23.02 21.00
N ALA A 99 -28.34 24.30 20.70
CA ALA A 99 -27.46 24.73 19.60
C ALA A 99 -26.01 24.27 19.81
N ASP A 100 -25.49 24.40 21.03
CA ASP A 100 -24.15 23.93 21.40
C ASP A 100 -24.06 22.39 21.25
N PHE A 101 -25.08 21.65 21.67
CA PHE A 101 -25.16 20.21 21.48
C PHE A 101 -25.13 19.81 19.99
N VAL A 102 -25.88 20.51 19.13
CA VAL A 102 -25.88 20.26 17.68
C VAL A 102 -24.53 20.57 17.06
N LEU A 103 -23.91 21.70 17.42
CA LEU A 103 -22.61 22.10 16.91
C LEU A 103 -21.51 21.11 17.33
N CYS A 104 -21.49 20.70 18.61
CA CYS A 104 -20.56 19.70 19.11
C CYS A 104 -20.75 18.34 18.43
N ASN A 105 -22.00 17.92 18.18
CA ASN A 105 -22.25 16.69 17.42
C ASN A 105 -21.78 16.82 15.97
N LEU A 106 -21.97 17.97 15.32
CA LEU A 106 -21.49 18.20 13.96
C LEU A 106 -19.97 18.08 13.88
N VAL A 107 -19.24 18.71 14.82
CA VAL A 107 -17.78 18.60 14.89
C VAL A 107 -17.34 17.17 15.19
N LEU A 108 -17.98 16.50 16.16
CA LEU A 108 -17.71 15.12 16.52
C LEU A 108 -17.85 14.19 15.29
N HIS A 109 -18.98 14.28 14.58
CA HIS A 109 -19.24 13.43 13.42
C HIS A 109 -18.33 13.78 12.24
N LEU A 110 -17.91 15.04 12.08
CA LEU A 110 -16.92 15.42 11.07
C LEU A 110 -15.56 14.79 11.35
N VAL A 111 -15.12 14.77 12.61
CA VAL A 111 -13.88 14.09 13.03
C VAL A 111 -13.99 12.58 12.82
N ILE A 112 -15.12 11.98 13.17
CA ILE A 112 -15.37 10.54 12.98
C ILE A 112 -15.38 10.17 11.49
N MET A 113 -16.02 10.98 10.64
CA MET A 113 -16.03 10.76 9.18
C MET A 113 -14.62 10.85 8.57
N ASN A 114 -13.76 11.73 9.09
CA ASN A 114 -12.35 11.76 8.73
C ASN A 114 -11.62 10.48 9.17
N PHE A 115 -11.88 10.04 10.39
CA PHE A 115 -11.27 8.84 10.96
C PHE A 115 -11.72 7.53 10.28
N LEU A 116 -12.92 7.52 9.69
CA LEU A 116 -13.45 6.43 8.86
C LEU A 116 -12.71 6.24 7.51
N GLY A 117 -11.76 7.12 7.17
CA GLY A 117 -11.03 7.05 5.90
C GLY A 117 -11.85 7.47 4.67
N ARG A 118 -13.01 8.11 4.88
CA ARG A 118 -13.90 8.63 3.83
C ARG A 118 -14.16 10.12 4.06
N PHE A 119 -13.23 10.99 3.67
CA PHE A 119 -13.59 12.38 3.40
C PHE A 119 -14.05 12.52 1.94
N PRO A 120 -15.21 13.14 1.66
CA PRO A 120 -15.64 13.41 0.30
C PRO A 120 -14.89 14.66 -0.21
N TYR A 121 -13.80 14.47 -0.94
CA TYR A 121 -13.25 15.51 -1.82
C TYR A 121 -14.28 16.04 -2.84
N LEU A 122 -15.40 15.33 -3.01
CA LEU A 122 -16.54 15.72 -3.84
C LEU A 122 -17.35 16.94 -3.35
N ALA A 123 -17.34 17.27 -2.05
CA ALA A 123 -18.17 18.38 -1.55
C ALA A 123 -17.51 19.76 -1.76
N PHE A 124 -16.18 19.83 -1.68
CA PHE A 124 -15.45 21.09 -1.93
C PHE A 124 -15.17 21.31 -3.42
N SER A 125 -14.94 20.23 -4.19
CA SER A 125 -14.79 20.31 -5.65
C SER A 125 -16.08 20.75 -6.36
N ARG A 126 -17.26 20.40 -5.84
CA ARG A 126 -18.54 20.89 -6.40
C ARG A 126 -18.79 22.37 -6.17
N ALA A 127 -18.29 22.97 -5.08
CA ALA A 127 -18.44 24.40 -4.84
C ALA A 127 -17.49 25.23 -5.73
N THR A 128 -16.29 24.71 -6.03
CA THR A 128 -15.36 25.35 -6.98
C THR A 128 -15.81 25.17 -8.43
N ASN A 129 -16.42 24.03 -8.77
CA ASN A 129 -16.91 23.78 -10.13
C ASN A 129 -18.26 24.46 -10.41
N ALA A 130 -19.14 24.60 -9.41
CA ALA A 130 -20.40 25.36 -9.56
C ALA A 130 -20.18 26.88 -9.73
N ALA A 131 -19.05 27.43 -9.29
CA ALA A 131 -18.65 28.81 -9.55
C ALA A 131 -18.01 29.01 -10.94
N ALA A 132 -17.61 27.92 -11.61
CA ALA A 132 -16.98 27.94 -12.93
C ALA A 132 -17.99 27.66 -14.08
N GLU A 133 -19.17 27.11 -13.79
CA GLU A 133 -20.18 26.70 -14.79
C GLU A 133 -21.39 27.66 -14.90
N THR A 134 -21.17 28.97 -14.73
CA THR A 134 -22.20 30.01 -15.02
C THR A 134 -22.11 30.63 -16.42
N PHE A 135 -21.45 29.97 -17.37
CA PHE A 135 -21.53 30.32 -18.80
C PHE A 135 -21.64 29.04 -19.64
N GLU A 136 -22.84 28.49 -19.75
CA GLU A 136 -23.55 28.37 -21.04
C GLU A 136 -24.89 27.65 -20.89
N ASP A 137 -25.79 28.03 -21.77
CA ASP A 137 -27.24 27.95 -21.65
C ASP A 137 -27.82 26.60 -22.14
N LYS A 138 -28.79 26.11 -21.38
CA LYS A 138 -30.11 25.53 -21.79
C LYS A 138 -30.27 24.20 -22.57
N LYS A 139 -31.22 23.44 -21.99
CA LYS A 139 -32.22 22.46 -22.55
C LYS A 139 -31.65 21.07 -22.87
N TRP A 140 -32.26 19.95 -22.45
CA TRP A 140 -33.67 19.55 -22.54
C TRP A 140 -34.05 18.42 -21.54
N SER A 141 -35.33 18.08 -21.54
CA SER A 141 -36.24 17.46 -20.55
C SER A 141 -35.97 16.06 -19.99
N SER A 142 -36.58 15.90 -18.81
CA SER A 142 -37.04 14.70 -18.10
C SER A 142 -37.76 13.61 -18.91
N SER A 143 -37.54 12.34 -18.53
CA SER A 143 -38.64 11.38 -18.28
C SER A 143 -38.21 10.26 -17.33
N SER A 144 -39.08 9.98 -16.35
CA SER A 144 -39.10 8.82 -15.44
C SER A 144 -39.60 7.58 -16.20
N THR A 145 -39.24 6.32 -15.92
CA THR A 145 -39.61 5.42 -14.79
C THR A 145 -39.11 4.03 -15.30
N THR A 146 -38.57 3.06 -14.57
CA THR A 146 -39.20 2.12 -13.62
C THR A 146 -38.12 1.06 -13.28
N ARG A 147 -38.00 0.64 -12.01
CA ARG A 147 -37.23 -0.58 -11.62
C ARG A 147 -38.07 -1.84 -11.88
N PRO A 148 -37.41 -3.01 -12.03
CA PRO A 148 -37.44 -3.92 -10.89
C PRO A 148 -36.08 -4.57 -10.54
N VAL A 149 -36.10 -5.10 -9.33
CA VAL A 149 -35.09 -5.72 -8.47
C VAL A 149 -34.54 -7.05 -9.02
N SER A 150 -33.22 -7.25 -8.98
CA SER A 150 -32.54 -8.38 -8.30
C SER A 150 -31.02 -8.22 -8.39
N GLY A 151 -30.30 -8.72 -7.40
CA GLY A 151 -28.93 -8.33 -7.08
C GLY A 151 -27.88 -8.61 -8.15
N SER A 152 -27.07 -7.60 -8.43
CA SER A 152 -25.76 -7.71 -9.05
C SER A 152 -24.91 -6.54 -8.58
N GLU A 153 -23.62 -6.80 -8.43
CA GLU A 153 -22.58 -5.88 -7.98
C GLU A 153 -22.70 -4.49 -8.61
N VAL A 154 -22.52 -3.46 -7.78
CA VAL A 154 -22.66 -2.07 -8.21
C VAL A 154 -21.48 -1.69 -9.11
N GLY A 155 -21.71 -1.64 -10.42
CA GLY A 155 -21.24 -0.53 -11.26
C GLY A 155 -19.85 -0.60 -11.90
N HIS A 156 -19.12 -1.73 -11.88
CA HIS A 156 -17.96 -1.87 -12.76
C HIS A 156 -18.41 -2.31 -14.16
N SER A 157 -18.02 -1.53 -15.18
CA SER A 157 -18.11 -1.98 -16.56
C SER A 157 -17.19 -3.18 -16.69
N HIS A 158 -17.75 -4.37 -16.94
CA HIS A 158 -17.01 -5.61 -17.19
C HIS A 158 -16.31 -5.61 -18.56
N ALA A 159 -15.93 -4.41 -19.04
CA ALA A 159 -15.50 -4.14 -20.39
C ALA A 159 -14.35 -5.01 -20.87
N PHE A 160 -13.41 -5.29 -19.96
CA PHE A 160 -12.23 -6.08 -20.26
C PHE A 160 -12.37 -7.50 -19.74
N ILE A 161 -12.99 -7.71 -18.57
CA ILE A 161 -13.08 -9.05 -17.97
C ILE A 161 -13.92 -10.04 -18.79
N ASP A 162 -14.78 -9.60 -19.70
CA ASP A 162 -15.56 -10.51 -20.55
C ASP A 162 -14.91 -10.75 -21.93
N ALA A 163 -13.74 -10.18 -22.21
CA ALA A 163 -13.06 -10.34 -23.48
C ALA A 163 -12.65 -11.80 -23.73
N LEU A 164 -12.95 -12.31 -24.93
CA LEU A 164 -12.64 -13.67 -25.38
C LEU A 164 -11.57 -13.69 -26.48
N SER A 165 -11.16 -12.53 -26.97
CA SER A 165 -10.17 -12.38 -28.03
C SER A 165 -9.34 -11.09 -27.87
N GLU A 166 -8.25 -11.01 -28.62
CA GLU A 166 -7.46 -9.77 -28.77
C GLU A 166 -8.33 -8.61 -29.28
N GLN A 167 -9.19 -8.88 -30.27
CA GLN A 167 -10.06 -7.87 -30.84
C GLN A 167 -11.03 -7.33 -29.79
N ASP A 168 -11.56 -8.18 -28.91
CA ASP A 168 -12.44 -7.73 -27.82
C ASP A 168 -11.72 -6.79 -26.85
N LEU A 169 -10.45 -7.09 -26.49
CA LEU A 169 -9.66 -6.24 -25.60
C LEU A 169 -9.40 -4.86 -26.24
N LEU A 170 -8.92 -4.84 -27.49
CA LEU A 170 -8.59 -3.60 -28.19
C LEU A 170 -9.85 -2.76 -28.48
N PHE A 171 -10.95 -3.41 -28.88
CA PHE A 171 -12.25 -2.74 -29.04
C PHE A 171 -12.78 -2.22 -27.70
N GLY A 172 -12.54 -2.94 -26.60
CA GLY A 172 -12.84 -2.48 -25.24
C GLY A 172 -12.16 -1.16 -24.91
N ILE A 173 -10.88 -1.00 -25.26
CA ILE A 173 -10.15 0.28 -25.10
C ILE A 173 -10.84 1.38 -25.90
N GLN A 174 -11.07 1.15 -27.20
CA GLN A 174 -11.69 2.13 -28.09
C GLN A 174 -13.06 2.58 -27.58
N ARG A 175 -13.90 1.64 -27.14
CA ARG A 175 -15.24 1.91 -26.61
C ARG A 175 -15.20 2.79 -25.37
N GLU A 176 -14.28 2.54 -24.43
CA GLU A 176 -14.16 3.37 -23.21
C GLU A 176 -13.53 4.75 -23.51
N VAL A 177 -12.70 4.87 -24.55
CA VAL A 177 -12.24 6.18 -25.05
C VAL A 177 -13.41 6.98 -25.65
N GLU A 178 -14.23 6.35 -26.50
CA GLU A 178 -15.41 6.97 -27.12
C GLU A 178 -16.46 7.37 -26.08
N ALA A 179 -16.61 6.57 -25.01
CA ALA A 179 -17.48 6.88 -23.88
C ALA A 179 -16.91 7.97 -22.94
N GLY A 180 -15.66 8.42 -23.13
CA GLY A 180 -15.00 9.41 -22.29
C GLY A 180 -14.61 8.91 -20.90
N THR A 181 -14.66 7.60 -20.66
CA THR A 181 -14.35 6.95 -19.39
C THR A 181 -12.88 6.54 -19.27
N LEU A 182 -12.14 6.52 -20.39
CA LEU A 182 -10.71 6.26 -20.44
C LEU A 182 -9.97 7.41 -21.16
N PRO A 183 -9.03 8.11 -20.50
CA PRO A 183 -8.24 9.16 -21.15
C PRO A 183 -7.40 8.62 -22.31
N LYS A 184 -7.32 9.38 -23.42
CA LYS A 184 -6.62 8.96 -24.65
C LYS A 184 -5.15 8.57 -24.45
N HIS A 185 -4.42 9.28 -23.59
CA HIS A 185 -3.02 8.97 -23.31
C HIS A 185 -2.87 7.63 -22.58
N VAL A 186 -3.77 7.33 -21.62
CA VAL A 186 -3.79 6.04 -20.91
C VAL A 186 -4.16 4.90 -21.86
N ALA A 187 -5.17 5.11 -22.72
CA ALA A 187 -5.57 4.14 -23.74
C ALA A 187 -4.40 3.79 -24.67
N HIS A 188 -3.66 4.79 -25.15
CA HIS A 188 -2.46 4.57 -25.97
C HIS A 188 -1.41 3.75 -25.22
N SER A 189 -1.14 4.06 -23.95
CA SER A 189 -0.22 3.27 -23.14
C SER A 189 -0.70 1.83 -22.89
N MET A 190 -2.02 1.61 -22.76
CA MET A 190 -2.59 0.26 -22.63
C MET A 190 -2.39 -0.56 -23.91
N GLU A 191 -2.63 0.03 -25.08
CA GLU A 191 -2.38 -0.62 -26.38
C GLU A 191 -0.89 -0.96 -26.57
N GLU A 192 0.00 0.00 -26.27
CA GLU A 192 1.45 -0.24 -26.32
C GLU A 192 1.86 -1.37 -25.37
N LEU A 193 1.34 -1.36 -24.14
CA LEU A 193 1.60 -2.39 -23.14
C LEU A 193 1.17 -3.77 -23.64
N TYR A 194 -0.01 -3.88 -24.24
CA TYR A 194 -0.52 -5.13 -24.80
C TYR A 194 0.41 -5.68 -25.88
N HIS A 195 0.81 -4.86 -26.84
CA HIS A 195 1.68 -5.31 -27.92
C HIS A 195 3.06 -5.72 -27.41
N ASN A 196 3.65 -4.97 -26.49
CA ASN A 196 4.96 -5.32 -25.92
C ASN A 196 4.89 -6.58 -25.06
N TYR A 197 3.85 -6.74 -24.24
CA TYR A 197 3.63 -7.96 -23.46
C TYR A 197 3.42 -9.17 -24.36
N LYS A 198 2.52 -9.06 -25.35
CA LYS A 198 2.26 -10.11 -26.35
C LYS A 198 3.56 -10.53 -27.04
N ASN A 199 4.31 -9.58 -27.57
CA ASN A 199 5.57 -9.88 -28.26
C ASN A 199 6.56 -10.63 -27.35
N ALA A 200 6.72 -10.20 -26.09
CA ALA A 200 7.58 -10.87 -25.13
C ALA A 200 7.14 -12.33 -24.85
N ILE A 201 5.85 -12.57 -24.63
CA ILE A 201 5.34 -13.92 -24.37
C ILE A 201 5.52 -14.82 -25.60
N PHE A 202 5.26 -14.33 -26.80
CA PHE A 202 5.48 -15.11 -28.03
C PHE A 202 6.97 -15.41 -28.26
N GLN A 203 7.87 -14.47 -27.95
CA GLN A 203 9.32 -14.67 -28.02
C GLN A 203 9.84 -15.73 -27.04
N SER A 204 9.12 -15.98 -25.93
CA SER A 204 9.48 -17.05 -24.98
C SER A 204 9.38 -18.47 -25.57
N GLY A 205 8.67 -18.63 -26.70
CA GLY A 205 8.40 -19.94 -27.29
C GLY A 205 7.41 -20.81 -26.50
N ASN A 206 6.68 -20.22 -25.54
CA ASN A 206 5.66 -20.94 -24.77
C ASN A 206 4.49 -21.39 -25.68
N PRO A 207 4.14 -22.69 -25.71
CA PRO A 207 3.07 -23.19 -26.58
C PRO A 207 1.68 -22.64 -26.23
N HIS A 208 1.48 -22.12 -25.02
CA HIS A 208 0.26 -21.49 -24.54
C HIS A 208 0.33 -19.95 -24.55
N ALA A 209 1.23 -19.37 -25.36
CA ALA A 209 1.46 -17.92 -25.38
C ALA A 209 0.17 -17.10 -25.60
N GLU A 210 -0.71 -17.54 -26.50
CA GLU A 210 -1.97 -16.85 -26.78
C GLU A 210 -2.90 -16.82 -25.55
N ASP A 211 -3.11 -17.97 -24.90
CA ASP A 211 -3.92 -18.08 -23.70
C ASP A 211 -3.37 -17.24 -22.53
N ILE A 212 -2.05 -17.27 -22.34
CA ILE A 212 -1.35 -16.49 -21.31
C ILE A 212 -1.55 -14.99 -21.54
N VAL A 213 -1.33 -14.52 -22.78
CA VAL A 213 -1.51 -13.11 -23.15
C VAL A 213 -2.96 -12.69 -22.91
N LEU A 214 -3.92 -13.44 -23.42
CA LEU A 214 -5.34 -13.10 -23.27
C LEU A 214 -5.73 -13.07 -21.79
N SER A 215 -5.44 -14.13 -21.02
CA SER A 215 -5.80 -14.23 -19.60
C SER A 215 -5.19 -13.10 -18.76
N ASN A 216 -3.88 -12.86 -18.90
CA ASN A 216 -3.19 -11.85 -18.10
C ASN A 216 -3.60 -10.43 -18.49
N MET A 217 -3.71 -10.14 -19.79
CA MET A 217 -4.08 -8.79 -20.26
C MET A 217 -5.54 -8.46 -19.98
N ARG A 218 -6.44 -9.46 -19.99
CA ARG A 218 -7.84 -9.31 -19.58
C ARG A 218 -7.96 -8.75 -18.17
N VAL A 219 -7.24 -9.36 -17.23
CA VAL A 219 -7.24 -8.94 -15.82
C VAL A 219 -6.47 -7.63 -15.66
N ALA A 220 -5.31 -7.47 -16.31
CA ALA A 220 -4.52 -6.26 -16.22
C ALA A 220 -5.31 -5.03 -16.68
N PHE A 221 -5.95 -5.09 -17.84
CA PHE A 221 -6.75 -3.98 -18.36
C PHE A 221 -7.95 -3.66 -17.48
N ASP A 222 -8.65 -4.68 -16.98
CA ASP A 222 -9.75 -4.49 -16.03
C ASP A 222 -9.29 -3.73 -14.77
N ARG A 223 -8.16 -4.12 -14.18
CA ARG A 223 -7.61 -3.47 -12.98
C ARG A 223 -7.03 -2.09 -13.25
N MET A 224 -6.39 -1.86 -14.40
CA MET A 224 -5.87 -0.55 -14.80
C MET A 224 -7.01 0.43 -15.06
N PHE A 225 -8.04 -0.03 -15.77
CA PHE A 225 -9.24 0.76 -16.01
C PHE A 225 -9.97 1.12 -14.72
N LEU A 226 -10.06 0.17 -13.79
CA LEU A 226 -10.55 0.44 -12.45
C LEU A 226 -9.70 1.50 -11.74
N ALA A 227 -8.37 1.42 -11.82
CA ALA A 227 -7.48 2.41 -11.22
C ALA A 227 -7.62 3.82 -11.82
N VAL A 228 -8.11 3.94 -13.06
CA VAL A 228 -8.47 5.22 -13.69
C VAL A 228 -9.81 5.74 -13.15
N LYS A 229 -10.84 4.88 -13.08
CA LYS A 229 -12.18 5.25 -12.62
C LYS A 229 -12.23 5.57 -11.13
N GLU A 230 -11.53 4.76 -10.34
CA GLU A 230 -11.50 4.83 -8.88
C GLU A 230 -10.03 4.76 -8.42
N PRO A 231 -9.30 5.88 -8.48
CA PRO A 231 -7.90 5.91 -8.11
C PRO A 231 -7.69 5.51 -6.64
N PHE A 232 -6.99 4.39 -6.43
CA PHE A 232 -6.57 3.96 -5.09
C PHE A 232 -5.60 4.96 -4.45
N GLU A 233 -5.81 5.34 -3.19
CA GLU A 233 -4.90 6.20 -2.43
C GLU A 233 -4.02 5.35 -1.51
N PHE A 234 -2.71 5.46 -1.67
CA PHE A 234 -1.75 4.73 -0.84
C PHE A 234 -1.51 5.45 0.49
N SER A 235 -1.58 4.70 1.59
CA SER A 235 -1.15 5.15 2.92
C SER A 235 0.40 5.21 3.01
N PRO A 236 0.97 5.94 3.98
CA PRO A 236 2.43 6.01 4.16
C PRO A 236 3.10 4.63 4.30
N TYR A 237 2.43 3.72 5.01
CA TYR A 237 2.67 2.28 4.95
C TYR A 237 1.44 1.61 4.36
N HIS A 238 1.61 0.88 3.27
CA HIS A 238 0.56 0.16 2.55
C HIS A 238 0.82 -1.34 2.67
N GLU A 239 -0.20 -2.09 3.06
CA GLU A 239 -0.18 -3.55 3.10
C GLU A 239 -0.74 -4.13 1.80
N ALA A 240 -0.12 -5.20 1.31
CA ALA A 240 -0.55 -5.85 0.07
C ALA A 240 -2.02 -6.27 0.13
N ILE A 241 -2.82 -5.87 -0.86
CA ILE A 241 -4.24 -6.22 -0.94
C ILE A 241 -4.36 -7.63 -1.53
N GLN A 242 -4.86 -8.56 -0.73
CA GLN A 242 -5.09 -9.94 -1.15
C GLN A 242 -6.56 -10.31 -1.34
N GLU A 243 -7.48 -9.52 -0.79
CA GLU A 243 -8.94 -9.75 -0.84
C GLU A 243 -9.70 -8.42 -1.04
N PRO A 244 -10.86 -8.41 -1.71
CA PRO A 244 -11.52 -9.56 -2.38
C PRO A 244 -10.85 -9.95 -3.72
N PHE A 245 -9.92 -9.13 -4.20
CA PHE A 245 -9.08 -9.42 -5.35
C PHE A 245 -7.63 -9.52 -4.91
N ASN A 246 -6.95 -10.59 -5.28
CA ASN A 246 -5.57 -10.83 -4.88
C ASN A 246 -4.58 -10.12 -5.82
N TYR A 247 -4.27 -8.86 -5.50
CA TYR A 247 -3.34 -8.05 -6.29
C TYR A 247 -1.91 -8.58 -6.24
N TYR A 248 -1.51 -9.26 -5.16
CA TYR A 248 -0.21 -9.94 -5.07
C TYR A 248 -0.11 -11.04 -6.13
N ARG A 249 -1.05 -11.99 -6.14
CA ARG A 249 -1.08 -13.10 -7.11
C ARG A 249 -1.25 -12.60 -8.54
N PHE A 250 -2.08 -11.58 -8.76
CA PHE A 250 -2.17 -10.89 -10.05
C PHE A 250 -0.80 -10.43 -10.55
N GLY A 251 -0.04 -9.71 -9.71
CA GLY A 251 1.29 -9.23 -10.07
C GLY A 251 2.30 -10.36 -10.31
N GLN A 252 2.26 -11.43 -9.49
CA GLN A 252 3.10 -12.62 -9.70
C GLN A 252 2.77 -13.29 -11.04
N ASN A 253 1.49 -13.55 -11.33
CA ASN A 253 1.05 -14.24 -12.55
C ASN A 253 1.35 -13.43 -13.82
N TYR A 254 1.28 -12.11 -13.74
CA TYR A 254 1.59 -11.23 -14.87
C TYR A 254 3.09 -11.25 -15.22
N ILE A 255 3.98 -11.24 -14.22
CA ILE A 255 5.44 -11.18 -14.42
C ILE A 255 6.05 -12.57 -14.65
N HIS A 256 5.51 -13.63 -14.06
CA HIS A 256 6.03 -14.99 -14.17
C HIS A 256 6.37 -15.42 -15.61
N PRO A 257 5.51 -15.27 -16.64
CA PRO A 257 5.80 -15.76 -17.97
C PRO A 257 6.82 -14.89 -18.74
N LEU A 258 7.29 -13.77 -18.15
CA LEU A 258 8.37 -12.95 -18.68
C LEU A 258 9.75 -13.42 -18.21
N ILE A 259 9.82 -14.24 -17.15
CA ILE A 259 11.08 -14.72 -16.58
C ILE A 259 11.48 -16.05 -17.23
N ASN A 260 12.67 -16.08 -17.83
CA ASN A 260 13.31 -17.33 -18.23
C ASN A 260 13.96 -17.99 -17.00
N PHE A 261 13.20 -18.78 -16.24
CA PHE A 261 13.72 -19.44 -15.03
C PHE A 261 14.89 -20.40 -15.28
N ARG A 262 15.03 -20.91 -16.52
CA ARG A 262 16.15 -21.79 -16.92
C ARG A 262 17.46 -21.03 -17.13
N GLU A 263 17.39 -19.71 -17.25
CA GLU A 263 18.54 -18.82 -17.36
C GLU A 263 18.49 -17.74 -16.28
N SER A 264 17.80 -18.03 -15.17
CA SER A 264 17.74 -17.16 -14.01
C SER A 264 18.49 -17.78 -12.85
N TYR A 265 19.02 -16.94 -11.96
CA TYR A 265 19.92 -17.40 -10.89
C TYR A 265 19.67 -16.70 -9.56
N VAL A 266 19.85 -17.45 -8.48
CA VAL A 266 19.83 -16.94 -7.10
C VAL A 266 21.22 -17.13 -6.49
N GLY A 267 21.89 -16.04 -6.17
CA GLY A 267 23.16 -16.01 -5.46
C GLY A 267 22.98 -16.19 -3.97
N ASN A 268 23.78 -17.07 -3.36
CA ASN A 268 23.89 -17.27 -1.91
C ASN A 268 22.54 -17.53 -1.21
N VAL A 269 21.74 -18.46 -1.75
CA VAL A 269 20.38 -18.78 -1.25
C VAL A 269 20.31 -19.10 0.26
N SER A 270 21.40 -19.65 0.83
CA SER A 270 21.50 -19.95 2.26
C SER A 270 21.39 -18.70 3.15
N LEU A 271 21.81 -17.53 2.67
CA LEU A 271 21.69 -16.28 3.41
C LEU A 271 20.24 -15.81 3.53
N PHE A 272 19.39 -16.03 2.52
CA PHE A 272 17.95 -15.78 2.66
C PHE A 272 17.31 -16.69 3.73
N SER A 273 17.78 -17.94 3.82
CA SER A 273 17.34 -18.86 4.87
C SER A 273 17.79 -18.40 6.27
N GLU A 274 18.95 -17.75 6.38
CA GLU A 274 19.40 -17.12 7.62
C GLU A 274 18.56 -15.90 7.98
N MET A 275 18.23 -15.05 7.01
CA MET A 275 17.32 -13.92 7.21
C MET A 275 15.95 -14.36 7.74
N GLU A 276 15.41 -15.47 7.25
CA GLU A 276 14.17 -16.03 7.82
C GLU A 276 14.30 -16.43 9.29
N LYS A 277 15.47 -16.93 9.72
CA LYS A 277 15.69 -17.24 11.14
C LYS A 277 15.74 -15.97 11.99
N GLN A 278 16.45 -14.94 11.52
CA GLN A 278 16.51 -13.62 12.17
C GLN A 278 15.10 -13.02 12.32
N LEU A 279 14.31 -13.03 11.25
CA LEU A 279 12.93 -12.57 11.27
C LEU A 279 12.07 -13.35 12.28
N LYS A 280 12.23 -14.68 12.36
CA LYS A 280 11.54 -15.54 13.35
C LYS A 280 11.98 -15.26 14.80
N GLN A 281 13.19 -14.73 14.99
CA GLN A 281 13.72 -14.32 16.31
C GLN A 281 13.21 -12.95 16.76
N GLY A 282 12.42 -12.25 15.94
CA GLY A 282 11.94 -10.90 16.24
C GLY A 282 12.82 -9.79 15.65
N GLU A 283 13.90 -10.14 14.95
CA GLU A 283 14.89 -9.20 14.45
C GLU A 283 14.45 -8.59 13.11
N ASN A 284 15.03 -7.45 12.74
CA ASN A 284 14.77 -6.76 11.48
C ASN A 284 15.84 -7.08 10.44
N VAL A 285 15.45 -7.09 9.16
CA VAL A 285 16.36 -7.28 8.02
C VAL A 285 16.17 -6.14 7.03
N ILE A 286 17.27 -5.47 6.67
CA ILE A 286 17.27 -4.42 5.65
C ILE A 286 18.07 -4.91 4.45
N LEU A 287 17.44 -4.89 3.28
CA LEU A 287 18.06 -5.19 2.00
C LEU A 287 18.42 -3.87 1.32
N ILE A 288 19.72 -3.57 1.25
CA ILE A 288 20.27 -2.42 0.53
C ILE A 288 20.58 -2.85 -0.89
N SER A 289 19.88 -2.31 -1.87
CA SER A 289 19.90 -2.85 -3.23
C SER A 289 20.11 -1.82 -4.32
N ASN A 290 20.52 -2.28 -5.50
CA ASN A 290 20.26 -1.55 -6.75
C ASN A 290 18.79 -1.73 -7.15
N HIS A 291 18.35 -1.06 -8.22
CA HIS A 291 16.97 -1.09 -8.68
C HIS A 291 16.97 -1.03 -10.20
N GLN A 292 16.24 -1.90 -10.90
CA GLN A 292 16.35 -2.00 -12.36
C GLN A 292 15.03 -1.73 -13.07
N SER A 293 13.94 -2.26 -12.56
CA SER A 293 12.63 -2.23 -13.20
C SER A 293 11.52 -2.00 -12.18
N GLU A 294 10.34 -1.64 -12.65
CA GLU A 294 9.14 -1.59 -11.79
C GLU A 294 8.69 -3.00 -11.36
N ALA A 295 9.18 -4.05 -12.04
CA ALA A 295 8.92 -5.44 -11.75
C ALA A 295 9.85 -6.03 -10.68
N ASP A 296 10.83 -5.28 -10.17
CA ASP A 296 11.79 -5.77 -9.16
C ASP A 296 11.13 -6.50 -7.98
N PRO A 297 10.03 -5.98 -7.37
CA PRO A 297 9.35 -6.69 -6.30
C PRO A 297 8.82 -8.07 -6.71
N ALA A 298 8.30 -8.18 -7.93
CA ALA A 298 7.78 -9.44 -8.46
C ALA A 298 8.91 -10.41 -8.80
N VAL A 299 10.02 -9.92 -9.39
CA VAL A 299 11.20 -10.74 -9.69
C VAL A 299 11.79 -11.32 -8.40
N ILE A 300 12.00 -10.48 -7.37
CA ILE A 300 12.51 -10.96 -6.07
C ILE A 300 11.57 -12.01 -5.49
N ALA A 301 10.26 -11.75 -5.49
CA ALA A 301 9.29 -12.69 -4.95
C ALA A 301 9.26 -14.01 -5.73
N LEU A 302 9.22 -13.98 -7.06
CA LEU A 302 9.19 -15.17 -7.94
C LEU A 302 10.46 -16.02 -7.82
N LEU A 303 11.63 -15.40 -7.66
CA LEU A 303 12.88 -16.14 -7.49
C LEU A 303 13.02 -16.76 -6.09
N LEU A 304 12.22 -16.33 -5.11
CA LEU A 304 12.25 -16.82 -3.72
C LEU A 304 11.01 -17.60 -3.29
N GLU A 305 9.94 -17.62 -4.07
CA GLU A 305 8.61 -18.11 -3.65
C GLU A 305 8.59 -19.55 -3.13
N LYS A 306 9.53 -20.39 -3.58
CA LYS A 306 9.61 -21.81 -3.18
C LYS A 306 10.53 -22.03 -1.99
N THR A 307 11.71 -21.39 -1.96
CA THR A 307 12.69 -21.59 -0.89
C THR A 307 12.43 -20.71 0.32
N ASN A 308 11.90 -19.50 0.10
CA ASN A 308 11.71 -18.48 1.12
C ASN A 308 10.34 -17.79 0.96
N PRO A 309 9.22 -18.54 1.02
CA PRO A 309 7.87 -18.01 0.79
C PRO A 309 7.50 -16.88 1.76
N HIS A 310 8.01 -16.94 3.00
CA HIS A 310 7.78 -15.89 3.98
C HIS A 310 8.41 -14.57 3.51
N ILE A 311 9.65 -14.61 3.01
CA ILE A 311 10.32 -13.43 2.45
C ILE A 311 9.57 -12.93 1.20
N SER A 312 9.17 -13.81 0.28
CA SER A 312 8.52 -13.41 -0.98
C SER A 312 7.19 -12.67 -0.80
N GLU A 313 6.50 -12.87 0.33
CA GLU A 313 5.22 -12.22 0.64
C GLU A 313 5.36 -11.07 1.64
N SER A 314 6.43 -11.04 2.45
CA SER A 314 6.56 -10.11 3.59
C SER A 314 7.48 -8.90 3.36
N ILE A 315 8.28 -8.88 2.28
CA ILE A 315 9.15 -7.72 2.00
C ILE A 315 8.30 -6.45 1.89
N ILE A 316 8.76 -5.40 2.59
CA ILE A 316 8.24 -4.04 2.50
C ILE A 316 9.18 -3.24 1.60
N TYR A 317 8.67 -2.77 0.46
CA TYR A 317 9.47 -2.04 -0.52
C TYR A 317 9.33 -0.54 -0.29
N VAL A 318 10.46 0.17 -0.11
CA VAL A 318 10.48 1.63 -0.13
C VAL A 318 10.27 2.08 -1.58
N ALA A 319 9.08 2.61 -1.88
CA ALA A 319 8.63 2.86 -3.24
C ALA A 319 8.39 4.34 -3.52
N GLY A 320 8.80 4.76 -4.73
CA GLY A 320 8.64 6.13 -5.22
C GLY A 320 7.19 6.51 -5.58
N ASP A 321 6.95 7.80 -5.83
CA ASP A 321 5.63 8.34 -6.14
C ASP A 321 5.08 7.90 -7.52
N ARG A 322 5.93 7.57 -8.48
CA ARG A 322 5.49 7.18 -9.83
C ARG A 322 4.68 5.89 -9.85
N VAL A 323 5.18 4.83 -9.22
CA VAL A 323 4.52 3.51 -9.22
C VAL A 323 3.20 3.49 -8.44
N ILE A 324 2.95 4.50 -7.60
CA ILE A 324 1.70 4.66 -6.83
C ILE A 324 0.74 5.70 -7.46
N THR A 325 1.17 6.43 -8.48
CA THR A 325 0.35 7.44 -9.19
C THR A 325 -0.03 7.00 -10.59
N ASP A 326 0.85 6.28 -11.30
CA ASP A 326 0.60 5.79 -12.65
C ASP A 326 -0.48 4.71 -12.69
N PRO A 327 -1.63 4.92 -13.39
CA PRO A 327 -2.72 3.95 -13.44
C PRO A 327 -2.33 2.56 -13.97
N LEU A 328 -1.30 2.47 -14.82
CA LEU A 328 -0.83 1.17 -15.35
C LEU A 328 -0.02 0.40 -14.30
N CYS A 329 0.61 1.10 -13.38
CA CYS A 329 1.50 0.50 -12.37
C CYS A 329 0.77 0.26 -11.04
N LYS A 330 -0.23 1.09 -10.73
CA LYS A 330 -0.99 1.04 -9.47
C LYS A 330 -1.53 -0.35 -9.12
N PRO A 331 -2.15 -1.12 -10.03
CA PRO A 331 -2.60 -2.49 -9.71
C PRO A 331 -1.48 -3.39 -9.19
N PHE A 332 -0.27 -3.30 -9.76
CA PHE A 332 0.89 -4.07 -9.30
C PHE A 332 1.36 -3.60 -7.92
N SER A 333 1.41 -2.28 -7.71
CA SER A 333 1.78 -1.66 -6.43
C SER A 333 0.79 -2.01 -5.31
N MET A 334 -0.51 -2.09 -5.60
CA MET A 334 -1.54 -2.48 -4.64
C MET A 334 -1.30 -3.90 -4.07
N GLY A 335 -0.63 -4.76 -4.83
CA GLY A 335 -0.28 -6.13 -4.45
C GLY A 335 1.01 -6.28 -3.65
N ARG A 336 1.66 -5.19 -3.23
CA ARG A 336 2.94 -5.23 -2.48
C ARG A 336 2.81 -4.51 -1.16
N ASN A 337 3.63 -4.88 -0.18
CA ASN A 337 3.79 -4.06 1.02
C ASN A 337 4.74 -2.90 0.69
N LEU A 338 4.30 -1.66 0.88
CA LEU A 338 5.04 -0.48 0.47
C LEU A 338 5.25 0.50 1.63
N LEU A 339 6.42 1.12 1.66
CA LEU A 339 6.64 2.40 2.35
C LEU A 339 6.70 3.49 1.28
N CYS A 340 5.61 4.24 1.16
CA CYS A 340 5.42 5.19 0.08
C CYS A 340 6.20 6.48 0.35
N VAL A 341 7.17 6.80 -0.50
CA VAL A 341 8.03 7.99 -0.37
C VAL A 341 8.11 8.74 -1.70
N TYR A 342 8.20 10.06 -1.61
CA TYR A 342 8.57 10.91 -2.73
C TYR A 342 10.09 10.91 -2.89
N SER A 343 10.57 10.51 -4.07
CA SER A 343 12.01 10.47 -4.36
C SER A 343 12.60 11.89 -4.31
N LYS A 344 13.82 12.01 -3.78
CA LYS A 344 14.58 13.28 -3.82
C LYS A 344 14.75 13.77 -5.27
N LYS A 345 14.85 12.85 -6.23
CA LYS A 345 15.01 13.15 -7.67
C LYS A 345 13.83 13.93 -8.25
N HIS A 346 12.62 13.70 -7.73
CA HIS A 346 11.36 14.29 -8.21
C HIS A 346 10.72 15.26 -7.21
N MET A 347 11.46 15.61 -6.16
CA MET A 347 10.94 16.47 -5.08
C MET A 347 10.56 17.85 -5.61
N ASN A 348 11.37 18.38 -6.54
CA ASN A 348 11.27 19.75 -7.04
C ASN A 348 10.67 19.85 -8.46
N ASP A 349 10.15 18.74 -9.01
CA ASP A 349 9.54 18.73 -10.36
C ASP A 349 8.34 19.69 -10.44
N VAL A 350 7.59 19.79 -9.34
CA VAL A 350 6.48 20.75 -9.15
C VAL A 350 6.75 21.51 -7.85
N PRO A 351 7.33 22.71 -7.90
CA PRO A 351 7.76 23.47 -6.71
C PRO A 351 6.66 23.67 -5.66
N GLU A 352 5.41 23.84 -6.10
CA GLU A 352 4.24 24.05 -5.24
C GLU A 352 3.90 22.84 -4.37
N LEU A 353 4.35 21.64 -4.77
CA LEU A 353 4.07 20.39 -4.07
C LEU A 353 5.18 19.97 -3.09
N VAL A 354 6.33 20.67 -3.07
CA VAL A 354 7.52 20.29 -2.27
C VAL A 354 7.17 20.10 -0.79
N ASP A 355 6.45 21.05 -0.18
CA ASP A 355 6.12 20.99 1.25
C ASP A 355 5.14 19.86 1.58
N MET A 356 4.20 19.59 0.66
CA MET A 356 3.32 18.42 0.77
C MET A 356 4.12 17.12 0.71
N LYS A 357 5.02 16.98 -0.29
CA LYS A 357 5.88 15.80 -0.48
C LYS A 357 6.79 15.55 0.73
N ARG A 358 7.41 16.61 1.29
CA ARG A 358 8.22 16.53 2.51
C ARG A 358 7.42 16.08 3.74
N ARG A 359 6.20 16.60 3.93
CA ARG A 359 5.31 16.17 5.01
C ARG A 359 4.89 14.71 4.85
N ALA A 360 4.60 14.27 3.63
CA ALA A 360 4.29 12.87 3.34
C ALA A 360 5.47 11.96 3.68
N ASN A 361 6.70 12.27 3.22
CA ASN A 361 7.89 11.51 3.58
C ASN A 361 8.14 11.45 5.09
N THR A 362 7.87 12.55 5.80
CA THR A 362 7.99 12.59 7.26
C THR A 362 7.01 11.61 7.93
N ARG A 363 5.80 11.45 7.39
CA ARG A 363 4.84 10.44 7.87
C ARG A 363 5.33 9.02 7.57
N SER A 364 5.80 8.75 6.36
CA SER A 364 6.29 7.42 5.98
C SER A 364 7.52 7.00 6.79
N LEU A 365 8.43 7.93 7.09
CA LEU A 365 9.57 7.67 7.97
C LEU A 365 9.15 7.37 9.42
N LYS A 366 8.06 8.00 9.91
CA LYS A 366 7.50 7.68 11.22
C LYS A 366 6.90 6.27 11.24
N GLU A 367 6.15 5.89 10.21
CA GLU A 367 5.62 4.51 10.07
C GLU A 367 6.76 3.49 9.99
N MET A 368 7.80 3.77 9.18
CA MET A 368 8.99 2.92 9.11
C MET A 368 9.65 2.72 10.48
N ALA A 369 9.81 3.79 11.27
CA ALA A 369 10.36 3.70 12.61
C ALA A 369 9.47 2.88 13.58
N LEU A 370 8.15 2.97 13.45
CA LEU A 370 7.20 2.16 14.23
C LEU A 370 7.27 0.69 13.83
N LEU A 371 7.35 0.40 12.53
CA LEU A 371 7.51 -0.96 12.01
C LEU A 371 8.80 -1.59 12.54
N LEU A 372 9.93 -0.89 12.45
CA LEU A 372 11.21 -1.40 12.95
C LEU A 372 11.18 -1.67 14.48
N ARG A 373 10.51 -0.82 15.25
CA ARG A 373 10.31 -1.05 16.70
C ARG A 373 9.47 -2.28 17.02
N SER A 374 8.57 -2.69 16.12
CA SER A 374 7.75 -3.88 16.30
C SER A 374 8.51 -5.19 16.04
N GLY A 375 9.67 -5.12 15.37
CA GLY A 375 10.47 -6.29 15.03
C GLY A 375 9.90 -7.13 13.88
N SER A 376 10.64 -8.17 13.50
CA SER A 376 10.28 -9.10 12.42
C SER A 376 9.93 -8.41 11.09
N LYS A 377 10.60 -7.29 10.75
CA LYS A 377 10.40 -6.60 9.46
C LYS A 377 11.54 -6.86 8.52
N ILE A 378 11.19 -7.12 7.26
CA ILE A 378 12.12 -7.12 6.14
C ILE A 378 11.81 -5.94 5.22
N ILE A 379 12.77 -5.03 5.03
CA ILE A 379 12.59 -3.82 4.23
C ILE A 379 13.61 -3.79 3.11
N TRP A 380 13.14 -3.63 1.88
CA TRP A 380 13.97 -3.39 0.71
C TRP A 380 14.02 -1.90 0.39
N ILE A 381 15.22 -1.38 0.15
CA ILE A 381 15.44 0.01 -0.26
C ILE A 381 16.55 0.08 -1.30
N ALA A 382 16.35 0.92 -2.32
CA ALA A 382 17.38 1.30 -3.26
C ALA A 382 17.88 2.72 -2.97
N PRO A 383 19.05 2.91 -2.32
CA PRO A 383 19.53 4.23 -1.93
C PRO A 383 19.88 5.14 -3.11
N SER A 384 20.07 4.60 -4.31
CA SER A 384 20.20 5.38 -5.54
C SER A 384 18.91 6.18 -5.86
N GLY A 385 17.78 5.76 -5.29
CA GLY A 385 16.46 6.39 -5.38
C GLY A 385 15.75 6.20 -6.72
N GLY A 386 16.40 5.69 -7.75
CA GLY A 386 15.77 5.41 -9.05
C GLY A 386 16.47 4.26 -9.76
N ARG A 387 15.81 3.73 -10.79
CA ARG A 387 16.30 2.59 -11.57
C ARG A 387 17.69 2.87 -12.16
N ASP A 388 18.49 1.82 -12.35
CA ASP A 388 19.75 1.79 -13.06
C ASP A 388 19.53 2.26 -14.51
N ARG A 389 20.59 2.73 -15.16
CA ARG A 389 20.55 3.16 -16.57
C ARG A 389 21.81 2.69 -17.28
N PRO A 390 21.74 2.40 -18.59
CA PRO A 390 22.93 2.11 -19.35
C PRO A 390 23.80 3.37 -19.44
N ASP A 391 25.11 3.18 -19.43
CA ASP A 391 26.03 4.26 -19.74
C ASP A 391 25.79 4.75 -21.19
N PRO A 392 25.68 6.07 -21.41
CA PRO A 392 25.25 6.62 -22.69
C PRO A 392 26.27 6.41 -23.83
N VAL A 393 27.50 6.01 -23.51
CA VAL A 393 28.57 5.79 -24.50
C VAL A 393 28.76 4.31 -24.80
N THR A 394 28.87 3.49 -23.75
CA THR A 394 29.16 2.05 -23.83
C THR A 394 27.90 1.19 -23.91
N ASN A 395 26.74 1.75 -23.56
CA ASN A 395 25.46 1.06 -23.41
C ASN A 395 25.49 -0.08 -22.38
N GLN A 396 26.46 -0.08 -21.47
CA GLN A 396 26.59 -1.07 -20.42
C GLN A 396 25.78 -0.68 -19.18
N TRP A 397 25.11 -1.65 -18.57
CA TRP A 397 24.34 -1.47 -17.35
C TRP A 397 25.18 -1.78 -16.12
N PHE A 398 25.03 -0.94 -15.09
CA PHE A 398 25.61 -1.15 -13.77
C PHE A 398 24.70 -0.54 -12.69
N PRO A 399 24.82 -1.01 -11.43
CA PRO A 399 24.16 -0.39 -10.28
C PRO A 399 24.40 1.11 -10.22
N ALA A 400 23.34 1.90 -10.10
CA ALA A 400 23.48 3.35 -9.93
C ALA A 400 24.10 3.69 -8.55
N PRO A 401 24.94 4.74 -8.46
CA PRO A 401 25.56 5.14 -7.20
C PRO A 401 24.55 5.40 -6.07
N PHE A 402 24.89 4.96 -4.86
CA PHE A 402 24.04 5.11 -3.68
C PHE A 402 24.13 6.53 -3.08
N ASP A 403 22.98 7.07 -2.63
CA ASP A 403 22.96 8.26 -1.78
C ASP A 403 23.36 7.88 -0.35
N ALA A 404 24.61 8.16 0.02
CA ALA A 404 25.16 7.85 1.34
C ALA A 404 24.31 8.43 2.49
N THR A 405 23.62 9.56 2.26
CA THR A 405 22.71 10.14 3.26
C THR A 405 21.47 9.27 3.48
N SER A 406 20.86 8.74 2.41
CA SER A 406 19.69 7.85 2.52
C SER A 406 20.06 6.55 3.21
N LEU A 407 21.24 6.00 2.90
CA LEU A 407 21.76 4.80 3.53
C LEU A 407 22.04 5.01 5.02
N ASP A 408 22.71 6.11 5.40
CA ASP A 408 22.96 6.42 6.81
C ASP A 408 21.66 6.67 7.59
N ASN A 409 20.68 7.34 6.99
CA ASN A 409 19.37 7.50 7.62
C ASN A 409 18.73 6.14 7.91
N MET A 410 18.79 5.20 6.96
CA MET A 410 18.26 3.85 7.16
C MET A 410 19.00 3.11 8.28
N ARG A 411 20.34 3.12 8.26
CA ARG A 411 21.17 2.54 9.34
C ARG A 411 20.79 3.12 10.70
N ARG A 412 20.68 4.45 10.81
CA ARG A 412 20.32 5.11 12.07
C ARG A 412 18.92 4.71 12.54
N LEU A 413 17.95 4.55 11.63
CA LEU A 413 16.61 4.08 12.00
C LEU A 413 16.67 2.66 12.59
N VAL A 414 17.49 1.78 12.02
CA VAL A 414 17.73 0.43 12.54
C VAL A 414 18.37 0.49 13.92
N ASP A 415 19.46 1.24 14.08
CA ASP A 415 20.19 1.34 15.36
C ASP A 415 19.32 1.89 16.51
N HIS A 416 18.36 2.77 16.19
CA HIS A 416 17.47 3.40 17.16
C HIS A 416 16.10 2.70 17.29
N ALA A 417 15.92 1.55 16.62
CA ALA A 417 14.68 0.78 16.68
C ALA A 417 14.47 0.08 18.04
N GLY A 418 15.55 -0.15 18.80
CA GLY A 418 15.50 -0.93 20.05
C GLY A 418 15.30 -2.44 19.81
N VAL A 419 15.38 -2.88 18.56
CA VAL A 419 15.33 -4.28 18.10
C VAL A 419 16.57 -4.51 17.24
N VAL A 420 17.19 -5.68 17.35
CA VAL A 420 18.35 -6.05 16.53
C VAL A 420 17.97 -5.95 15.06
N GLY A 421 18.84 -5.36 14.24
CA GLY A 421 18.61 -5.27 12.81
C GLY A 421 19.88 -5.51 12.01
N HIS A 422 19.68 -6.19 10.89
CA HIS A 422 20.74 -6.67 9.99
C HIS A 422 20.66 -5.94 8.66
N ILE A 423 21.80 -5.54 8.11
CA ILE A 423 21.88 -4.80 6.85
C ILE A 423 22.67 -5.63 5.85
N TYR A 424 21.96 -6.11 4.82
CA TYR A 424 22.50 -6.97 3.77
C TYR A 424 22.53 -6.24 2.43
N PRO A 425 23.66 -6.28 1.69
CA PRO A 425 23.71 -5.85 0.31
C PRO A 425 23.03 -6.89 -0.61
N LEU A 426 22.07 -6.44 -1.43
CA LEU A 426 21.35 -7.26 -2.40
C LEU A 426 21.57 -6.72 -3.81
N ALA A 427 22.07 -7.54 -4.72
CA ALA A 427 22.09 -7.23 -6.14
C ALA A 427 20.87 -7.83 -6.86
N ILE A 428 20.29 -7.07 -7.78
CA ILE A 428 19.24 -7.52 -8.70
C ILE A 428 19.63 -7.22 -10.15
N LEU A 429 19.42 -8.20 -11.03
CA LEU A 429 19.60 -8.10 -12.47
C LEU A 429 18.30 -8.53 -13.16
N CYS A 430 17.54 -7.57 -13.69
CA CYS A 430 16.30 -7.84 -14.41
C CYS A 430 15.88 -6.73 -15.39
N HIS A 431 16.75 -5.76 -15.68
CA HIS A 431 16.43 -4.67 -16.61
C HIS A 431 15.98 -5.20 -17.97
N ASP A 432 16.48 -6.35 -18.43
CA ASP A 432 16.11 -6.91 -19.74
C ASP A 432 14.61 -7.17 -19.88
N ILE A 433 13.92 -7.57 -18.81
CA ILE A 433 12.47 -7.85 -18.85
C ILE A 433 11.65 -6.58 -19.01
N MET A 434 12.00 -5.50 -18.31
CA MET A 434 11.23 -4.25 -18.32
C MET A 434 12.15 -3.05 -18.09
N PRO A 435 12.97 -2.70 -19.10
CA PRO A 435 14.01 -1.70 -18.94
C PRO A 435 13.40 -0.31 -18.81
N PRO A 436 13.97 0.55 -17.96
CA PRO A 436 13.61 1.96 -17.95
C PRO A 436 14.02 2.65 -19.26
N PRO A 437 13.41 3.80 -19.60
CA PRO A 437 13.89 4.64 -20.68
C PRO A 437 15.33 5.09 -20.42
N PRO A 438 16.18 5.28 -21.44
CA PRO A 438 17.60 5.62 -21.26
C PRO A 438 17.83 6.91 -20.45
N GLN A 439 16.89 7.85 -20.52
CA GLN A 439 16.91 9.09 -19.75
C GLN A 439 15.76 9.12 -18.74
N VAL A 440 15.93 9.90 -17.67
CA VAL A 440 14.85 10.12 -16.69
C VAL A 440 13.83 11.07 -17.31
N GLU A 441 12.66 10.54 -17.66
CA GLU A 441 11.54 11.35 -18.15
C GLU A 441 10.92 12.13 -16.99
N LYS A 442 10.38 13.33 -17.23
CA LYS A 442 9.74 14.14 -16.19
C LYS A 442 8.26 13.80 -16.01
N GLU A 443 7.59 13.42 -17.08
CA GLU A 443 6.16 13.10 -17.10
C GLU A 443 5.92 11.65 -16.67
N ILE A 444 4.69 11.36 -16.24
CA ILE A 444 4.23 10.00 -15.93
C ILE A 444 3.76 9.35 -17.24
N GLY A 445 3.99 8.05 -17.39
CA GLY A 445 3.64 7.32 -18.62
C GLY A 445 4.82 7.07 -19.55
N GLU A 446 5.95 6.64 -18.99
CA GLU A 446 7.13 6.23 -19.76
C GLU A 446 6.78 5.11 -20.75
N LYS A 447 7.50 5.06 -21.88
CA LYS A 447 7.39 3.96 -22.83
C LYS A 447 7.73 2.62 -22.15
N ARG A 448 6.82 1.64 -22.24
CA ARG A 448 6.97 0.35 -21.55
C ARG A 448 7.46 -0.73 -22.48
N LEU A 449 8.77 -0.89 -22.58
CA LEU A 449 9.35 -2.05 -23.25
C LEU A 449 9.24 -3.27 -22.35
N ILE A 450 8.90 -4.42 -22.94
CA ILE A 450 8.79 -5.70 -22.25
C ILE A 450 9.50 -6.76 -23.09
N SER A 451 10.26 -7.63 -22.45
CA SER A 451 10.89 -8.79 -23.09
C SER A 451 10.83 -10.04 -22.20
N PHE A 452 11.10 -11.20 -22.79
CA PHE A 452 11.32 -12.45 -22.08
C PHE A 452 12.83 -12.66 -21.89
N HIS A 453 13.29 -12.76 -20.64
CA HIS A 453 14.72 -12.87 -20.36
C HIS A 453 15.02 -13.55 -19.01
N GLY A 454 16.26 -14.03 -18.85
CA GLY A 454 16.78 -14.47 -17.56
C GLY A 454 16.93 -13.31 -16.57
N THR A 455 16.74 -13.59 -15.28
CA THR A 455 16.86 -12.62 -14.19
C THR A 455 17.70 -13.17 -13.05
N GLY A 456 18.22 -12.29 -12.20
CA GLY A 456 19.05 -12.71 -11.09
C GLY A 456 18.83 -11.87 -9.84
N ILE A 457 18.92 -12.52 -8.68
CA ILE A 457 19.10 -11.85 -7.40
C ILE A 457 20.27 -12.49 -6.67
N SER A 458 20.98 -11.72 -5.87
CA SER A 458 22.03 -12.22 -4.99
C SER A 458 22.06 -11.39 -3.72
N VAL A 459 22.37 -12.03 -2.60
CA VAL A 459 22.71 -11.36 -1.34
C VAL A 459 24.13 -11.75 -0.93
N ALA A 460 24.86 -10.84 -0.30
CA ALA A 460 26.14 -11.14 0.34
C ALA A 460 26.04 -10.96 1.86
N PRO A 461 27.00 -11.45 2.66
CA PRO A 461 26.94 -11.32 4.12
C PRO A 461 26.74 -9.88 4.61
N GLU A 462 26.13 -9.74 5.80
CA GLU A 462 25.91 -8.42 6.39
C GLU A 462 27.21 -7.63 6.56
N ILE A 463 27.15 -6.32 6.30
CA ILE A 463 28.29 -5.43 6.52
C ILE A 463 28.08 -4.69 7.83
N SER A 464 28.93 -5.02 8.83
CA SER A 464 28.92 -4.35 10.13
C SER A 464 29.49 -2.94 10.00
N PHE A 465 28.69 -1.94 10.36
CA PHE A 465 29.12 -0.54 10.39
C PHE A 465 30.39 -0.35 11.22
N GLN A 466 30.42 -0.89 12.45
CA GLN A 466 31.54 -0.76 13.37
C GLN A 466 32.85 -1.33 12.81
N LYS A 467 32.79 -2.49 12.14
CA LYS A 467 33.96 -3.11 11.52
C LYS A 467 34.41 -2.36 10.27
N ALA A 468 33.47 -1.95 9.43
CA ALA A 468 33.76 -1.24 8.18
C ALA A 468 34.39 0.15 8.43
N THR A 469 34.04 0.80 9.54
CA THR A 469 34.44 2.19 9.83
C THR A 469 35.44 2.30 10.97
N SER A 470 36.08 1.21 11.41
CA SER A 470 36.96 1.22 12.60
C SER A 470 38.20 2.11 12.44
N SER A 471 38.63 2.36 11.21
CA SER A 471 39.77 3.21 10.86
C SER A 471 39.39 4.65 10.50
N CYS A 472 38.09 5.00 10.48
CA CYS A 472 37.64 6.33 10.07
C CYS A 472 37.87 7.36 11.19
N GLY A 473 38.36 8.54 10.83
CA GLY A 473 38.63 9.64 11.75
C GLY A 473 37.44 10.57 11.99
N SER A 474 36.37 10.47 11.19
CA SER A 474 35.18 11.32 11.31
C SER A 474 33.87 10.58 10.98
N PRO A 475 32.72 11.04 11.51
CA PRO A 475 31.41 10.47 11.14
C PRO A 475 31.07 10.59 9.65
N GLU A 476 31.53 11.65 8.99
CA GLU A 476 31.27 11.87 7.55
C GLU A 476 32.06 10.88 6.69
N GLU A 477 33.32 10.62 7.06
CA GLU A 477 34.15 9.59 6.45
C GLU A 477 33.56 8.20 6.70
N ALA A 478 33.14 7.89 7.92
CA ALA A 478 32.50 6.62 8.27
C ALA A 478 31.24 6.37 7.43
N LYS A 479 30.40 7.41 7.24
CA LYS A 479 29.23 7.35 6.37
C LYS A 479 29.61 7.00 4.93
N ALA A 480 30.62 7.67 4.38
CA ALA A 480 31.06 7.44 3.00
C ALA A 480 31.65 6.03 2.83
N VAL A 481 32.54 5.60 3.73
CA VAL A 481 33.17 4.27 3.69
C VAL A 481 32.14 3.15 3.80
N TYR A 482 31.17 3.29 4.71
CA TYR A 482 30.12 2.28 4.87
C TYR A 482 29.21 2.19 3.64
N SER A 483 28.82 3.34 3.08
CA SER A 483 28.02 3.39 1.85
C SER A 483 28.77 2.78 0.67
N GLN A 484 30.07 3.04 0.56
CA GLN A 484 30.92 2.49 -0.49
C GLN A 484 31.06 0.97 -0.36
N ALA A 485 31.29 0.45 0.85
CA ALA A 485 31.41 -0.99 1.08
C ALA A 485 30.14 -1.76 0.67
N LEU A 486 28.95 -1.22 0.99
CA LEU A 486 27.68 -1.81 0.54
C LEU A 486 27.51 -1.73 -0.98
N TYR A 487 27.86 -0.59 -1.59
CA TYR A 487 27.78 -0.41 -3.03
C TYR A 487 28.73 -1.34 -3.80
N ASP A 488 29.98 -1.48 -3.34
CA ASP A 488 30.99 -2.36 -3.93
C ASP A 488 30.53 -3.83 -3.87
N SER A 489 29.95 -4.24 -2.74
CA SER A 489 29.38 -5.58 -2.60
C SER A 489 28.21 -5.82 -3.55
N VAL A 490 27.33 -4.83 -3.74
CA VAL A 490 26.24 -4.93 -4.73
C VAL A 490 26.79 -5.03 -6.15
N CYS A 491 27.81 -4.23 -6.50
CA CYS A 491 28.45 -4.27 -7.81
C CYS A 491 29.14 -5.63 -8.09
N GLU A 492 29.84 -6.19 -7.11
CA GLU A 492 30.50 -7.48 -7.26
C GLU A 492 29.48 -8.61 -7.52
N GLN A 493 28.41 -8.66 -6.73
CA GLN A 493 27.32 -9.60 -6.92
C GLN A 493 26.64 -9.42 -8.28
N TYR A 494 26.39 -8.17 -8.68
CA TYR A 494 25.79 -7.83 -9.96
C TYR A 494 26.64 -8.33 -11.14
N ASN A 495 27.96 -8.16 -11.09
CA ASN A 495 28.87 -8.63 -12.14
C ASN A 495 28.83 -10.17 -12.28
N VAL A 496 28.68 -10.89 -11.17
CA VAL A 496 28.51 -12.36 -11.20
C VAL A 496 27.19 -12.72 -11.87
N LEU A 497 26.08 -12.07 -11.50
CA LEU A 497 24.78 -12.30 -12.14
C LEU A 497 24.82 -11.97 -13.64
N GLN A 498 25.44 -10.86 -14.02
CA GLN A 498 25.60 -10.44 -15.41
C GLN A 498 26.45 -11.45 -16.20
N SER A 499 27.52 -11.98 -15.61
CA SER A 499 28.32 -13.04 -16.24
C SER A 499 27.55 -14.37 -16.34
N ALA A 500 26.69 -14.69 -15.38
CA ALA A 500 25.88 -15.91 -15.39
C ALA A 500 24.80 -15.84 -16.49
N ILE A 501 24.12 -14.69 -16.58
CA ILE A 501 22.92 -14.49 -17.40
C ILE A 501 23.31 -13.95 -18.78
N ASN A 502 23.71 -12.68 -18.89
CA ASN A 502 24.04 -12.07 -20.18
C ASN A 502 25.34 -12.63 -20.76
N GLY A 503 26.27 -13.09 -19.91
CA GLY A 503 27.49 -13.77 -20.33
C GLY A 503 27.32 -15.26 -20.63
N ALA A 504 26.13 -15.83 -20.42
CA ALA A 504 25.78 -17.24 -20.66
C ALA A 504 26.70 -18.27 -19.98
N LYS A 505 27.42 -17.89 -18.91
CA LYS A 505 28.26 -18.85 -18.15
C LYS A 505 27.46 -19.70 -17.16
N GLY A 506 26.23 -19.29 -16.86
CA GLY A 506 25.39 -19.94 -15.86
C GLY A 506 26.10 -20.15 -14.52
N LEU A 507 26.14 -21.39 -14.04
CA LEU A 507 26.74 -21.74 -12.74
C LEU A 507 28.26 -21.50 -12.70
N ASP A 508 28.94 -21.53 -13.84
CA ASP A 508 30.40 -21.30 -13.94
C ASP A 508 30.79 -19.84 -13.70
N ALA A 509 29.82 -18.93 -13.59
CA ALA A 509 30.05 -17.56 -13.13
C ALA A 509 30.30 -17.48 -11.61
N SER A 510 30.00 -18.54 -10.85
CA SER A 510 30.13 -18.54 -9.39
C SER A 510 31.54 -18.17 -8.94
N THR A 511 31.62 -17.36 -7.89
CA THR A 511 32.86 -16.99 -7.21
C THR A 511 32.82 -17.43 -5.75
N LEU A 512 33.92 -17.24 -5.03
CA LEU A 512 33.97 -17.45 -3.57
C LEU A 512 33.00 -16.54 -2.81
N ILE A 513 32.60 -15.41 -3.39
CA ILE A 513 31.78 -14.36 -2.75
C ILE A 513 30.32 -14.45 -3.19
N CYS A 514 30.05 -14.96 -4.39
CA CYS A 514 28.70 -15.19 -4.91
C CYS A 514 28.60 -16.57 -5.55
N MET A 515 27.98 -17.51 -4.83
CA MET A 515 27.67 -18.84 -5.35
C MET A 515 26.27 -18.81 -5.95
N VAL A 516 26.18 -18.82 -7.28
CA VAL A 516 24.90 -18.78 -7.99
C VAL A 516 24.32 -20.19 -8.10
N MET A 517 23.00 -20.28 -7.90
CA MET A 517 22.21 -21.48 -8.14
C MET A 517 21.14 -21.19 -9.19
N LEU A 518 20.80 -22.20 -10.00
CA LEU A 518 19.76 -22.07 -11.00
C LEU A 518 18.40 -21.81 -10.33
N ALA A 519 17.69 -20.79 -10.78
CA ALA A 519 16.35 -20.49 -10.30
C ALA A 519 15.38 -21.63 -10.58
N ALA A 520 15.50 -22.37 -11.69
CA ALA A 520 14.68 -23.57 -11.94
C ALA A 520 14.94 -24.75 -10.96
N PHE A 521 16.08 -24.78 -10.25
CA PHE A 521 16.27 -25.75 -9.16
C PHE A 521 15.73 -25.23 -7.82
N VAL A 522 15.53 -23.92 -7.71
CA VAL A 522 14.76 -23.27 -6.65
C VAL A 522 13.26 -23.40 -6.91
N VAL A 523 12.84 -23.35 -8.18
CA VAL A 523 11.46 -23.40 -8.67
C VAL A 523 11.22 -24.72 -9.40
N LYS A 524 10.71 -25.77 -8.73
CA LYS A 524 10.24 -26.96 -9.45
C LYS A 524 9.02 -26.58 -10.30
N ASP A 525 9.11 -26.82 -11.61
CA ASP A 525 8.08 -26.61 -12.63
C ASP A 525 6.65 -26.89 -12.11
N HIS A 526 5.84 -25.85 -12.03
CA HIS A 526 4.38 -25.98 -12.08
C HIS A 526 3.94 -25.85 -13.54
N GLN A 527 4.30 -26.85 -14.35
CA GLN A 527 3.59 -27.13 -15.59
C GLN A 527 3.19 -28.61 -15.62
N ALA A 528 2.14 -28.88 -14.86
CA ALA A 528 1.16 -29.93 -15.12
C ALA A 528 -0.14 -29.51 -14.43
N VAL A 529 -0.97 -28.76 -15.15
CA VAL A 529 -2.45 -28.79 -15.24
C VAL A 529 -2.89 -27.59 -16.04
#